data_AF-A0A932ZRT2-F1
#
_entry.id   AF-A0A932ZRT2-F1
#
_cell.length_a   1.000
_cell.length_b   1.000
_cell.length_c   1.000
_cell.angle_alpha   90.00
_cell.angle_beta   90.00
_cell.angle_gamma   90.00
#
_symmetry.space_group_name_H-M   'P 1'
#
loop_
_entity.id
_entity.type
_entity.pdbx_description
1 polymer ?
#
loop_
_entity_poly.entity_id
_entity_poly.type
_entity_poly.pdbx_seq_one_letter_code
_entity_poly.pdbx_strand_id
1 'polypeptide(L)'
;MSNTPPRLPRTVLLLGWVSLLTDVASEMVYPVLPLFLVGALGMPAAILGVMDDAGAVPWLFAAYGVYIALTHGVLKAIVTDLAPRSLRGTALGVFEMAGGLAVLVGSVAAGLLWDRVGHAAPFWLGAGCALAGAAVVPWVARAAPRV
;
A
#
# COMPACT_ATOMS: atom_id res chain seq x y z
N MET A 1 -21.45 16.99 36.78
CA MET A 1 -20.86 16.10 35.74
C MET A 1 -21.35 16.60 34.38
N SER A 2 -20.59 17.43 33.68
CA SER A 2 -20.98 17.93 32.34
C SER A 2 -20.38 17.02 31.27
N ASN A 3 -21.17 16.06 30.77
CA ASN A 3 -20.81 15.24 29.62
C ASN A 3 -21.01 16.05 28.34
N THR A 4 -20.01 16.84 27.95
CA THR A 4 -19.93 17.36 26.59
C THR A 4 -19.35 16.25 25.71
N PRO A 5 -20.05 15.80 24.64
CA PRO A 5 -19.49 14.79 23.75
C PRO A 5 -18.18 15.33 23.14
N PRO A 6 -17.10 14.52 23.10
CA PRO A 6 -15.83 14.95 22.55
C PRO A 6 -16.02 15.35 21.09
N ARG A 7 -15.67 16.59 20.76
CA ARG A 7 -15.75 17.10 19.38
C ARG A 7 -14.59 16.53 18.58
N LEU A 8 -14.87 16.01 17.39
CA LEU A 8 -13.83 15.55 16.48
C LEU A 8 -12.93 16.74 16.09
N PRO A 9 -11.60 16.61 16.20
CA PRO A 9 -10.68 17.66 15.79
C PRO A 9 -10.87 18.01 14.31
N ARG A 10 -10.85 19.30 13.94
CA ARG A 10 -11.03 19.75 12.54
C ARG A 10 -10.08 19.06 11.57
N THR A 11 -8.87 18.75 12.00
CA THR A 11 -7.88 18.01 11.22
C THR A 11 -8.34 16.60 10.86
N VAL A 12 -9.03 15.90 11.78
CA VAL A 12 -9.56 14.55 11.52
C VAL A 12 -10.69 14.62 10.50
N LEU A 13 -11.55 15.64 10.59
CA LEU A 13 -12.65 15.84 9.64
C LEU A 13 -12.12 16.16 8.23
N LEU A 14 -11.09 17.02 8.14
CA LEU A 14 -10.43 17.37 6.88
C LEU A 14 -9.71 16.16 6.26
N LEU A 15 -9.00 15.36 7.06
CA LEU A 15 -8.37 14.12 6.60
C LEU A 15 -9.40 13.09 6.13
N GLY A 16 -10.56 13.00 6.79
CA GLY A 16 -11.67 12.16 6.36
C GLY A 16 -12.21 12.56 4.98
N TRP A 17 -12.36 13.86 4.72
CA TRP A 17 -12.76 14.35 3.40
C TRP A 17 -11.70 14.10 2.32
N VAL A 18 -10.42 14.28 2.65
CA VAL A 18 -9.32 13.98 1.72
C VAL A 18 -9.30 12.50 1.37
N SER A 19 -9.48 11.61 2.36
CA SER A 19 -9.56 10.15 2.13
C SER A 19 -10.74 9.79 1.22
N LEU A 20 -11.93 10.34 1.50
CA LEU A 20 -13.12 10.08 0.70
C LEU A 20 -12.94 10.52 -0.75
N LEU A 21 -12.38 11.70 -0.98
CA LEU A 21 -12.10 12.21 -2.33
C LEU A 21 -11.03 11.38 -3.03
N THR A 22 -10.03 10.90 -2.30
CA THR A 22 -8.98 10.03 -2.83
C THR A 22 -9.54 8.67 -3.25
N ASP A 23 -10.40 8.06 -2.41
CA ASP A 23 -11.06 6.79 -2.72
C ASP A 23 -11.93 6.93 -3.96
N VAL A 24 -12.79 7.97 -4.03
CA VAL A 24 -13.62 8.24 -5.21
C VAL A 24 -12.76 8.45 -6.46
N ALA A 25 -11.66 9.21 -6.36
CA ALA A 25 -10.76 9.42 -7.50
C ALA A 25 -10.10 8.12 -7.98
N SER A 26 -9.72 7.23 -7.06
CA SER A 26 -9.13 5.93 -7.41
C SER A 26 -10.14 4.96 -8.03
N GLU A 27 -11.39 4.94 -7.55
CA GLU A 27 -12.48 4.12 -8.10
C GLU A 27 -12.90 4.59 -9.50
N MET A 28 -12.74 5.89 -9.81
CA MET A 28 -13.01 6.42 -11.16
C MET A 28 -12.03 5.94 -12.23
N VAL A 29 -10.86 5.41 -11.85
CA VAL A 29 -9.88 4.87 -12.80
C VAL A 29 -10.31 3.51 -13.34
N TYR A 30 -10.97 2.70 -12.50
CA TYR A 30 -11.41 1.34 -12.84
C TYR A 30 -12.28 1.26 -14.11
N PRO A 31 -13.34 2.07 -14.28
CA PRO A 31 -14.14 2.04 -15.51
C PRO A 31 -13.44 2.67 -16.72
N VAL A 32 -12.40 3.49 -16.51
CA VAL A 32 -11.67 4.16 -17.60
C VAL A 32 -10.58 3.28 -18.18
N LEU A 33 -9.99 2.40 -17.36
CA LEU A 33 -8.90 1.52 -17.78
C LEU A 33 -9.27 0.60 -18.98
N PRO A 34 -10.44 -0.07 -19.02
CA PRO A 34 -10.85 -0.85 -20.19
C PRO A 34 -10.99 -0.02 -21.46
N LEU A 35 -11.56 1.18 -21.34
CA LEU A 35 -11.72 2.11 -22.47
C LEU A 35 -10.37 2.60 -22.99
N PHE A 36 -9.39 2.84 -22.11
CA PHE A 36 -8.02 3.19 -22.50
C PHE A 36 -7.29 2.04 -23.18
N LEU A 37 -7.39 0.83 -22.64
CA LEU A 37 -6.74 -0.37 -23.20
C LEU A 37 -7.23 -0.67 -24.62
N VAL A 38 -8.54 -0.56 -24.87
CA VAL A 38 -9.13 -0.81 -26.20
C VAL A 38 -8.97 0.39 -27.12
N GLY A 39 -9.29 1.59 -26.63
CA GLY A 39 -9.38 2.80 -27.46
C GLY A 39 -8.02 3.45 -27.77
N ALA A 40 -7.12 3.50 -26.79
CA ALA A 40 -5.82 4.16 -26.96
C ALA A 40 -4.70 3.17 -27.29
N LEU A 41 -4.72 2.00 -26.67
CA LEU A 41 -3.68 0.97 -26.85
C LEU A 41 -4.04 -0.11 -27.90
N GLY A 42 -5.26 -0.08 -28.43
CA GLY A 42 -5.68 -0.98 -29.51
C GLY A 42 -5.79 -2.45 -29.09
N MET A 43 -5.90 -2.74 -27.78
CA MET A 43 -6.06 -4.11 -27.33
C MET A 43 -7.40 -4.69 -27.80
N PRO A 44 -7.42 -5.96 -28.26
CA PRO A 44 -8.68 -6.64 -28.60
C PRO A 44 -9.63 -6.71 -27.40
N ALA A 45 -10.88 -6.30 -27.59
CA ALA A 45 -11.93 -6.35 -26.55
C ALA A 45 -12.17 -7.76 -25.99
N ALA A 46 -11.81 -8.81 -26.75
CA ALA A 46 -11.83 -10.19 -26.28
C ALA A 46 -10.93 -10.43 -25.05
N ILE A 47 -9.83 -9.67 -24.91
CA ILE A 47 -8.93 -9.76 -23.75
C ILE A 47 -9.59 -9.16 -22.49
N LEU A 48 -10.43 -8.13 -22.65
CA LEU A 48 -11.24 -7.61 -21.54
C LEU A 48 -12.28 -8.63 -21.05
N GLY A 49 -12.93 -9.35 -21.98
CA GLY A 49 -13.86 -10.42 -21.62
C GLY A 49 -13.22 -11.57 -20.84
N VAL A 50 -11.94 -11.86 -21.09
CA VAL A 50 -11.15 -12.82 -20.31
C VAL A 50 -10.76 -12.27 -18.93
N MET A 51 -10.63 -10.95 -18.78
CA MET A 51 -10.38 -10.29 -17.49
C MET A 51 -11.63 -10.26 -16.59
N ASP A 52 -12.81 -10.12 -17.17
CA ASP A 52 -14.09 -10.13 -16.43
C ASP A 52 -14.54 -11.53 -16.00
N ASP A 53 -14.15 -12.60 -16.73
CA ASP A 53 -14.57 -13.98 -16.45
C ASP A 53 -13.76 -14.69 -15.34
N ALA A 54 -12.84 -13.98 -14.69
CA ALA A 54 -11.84 -14.62 -13.84
C ALA A 54 -12.32 -14.70 -12.38
N GLY A 55 -12.95 -15.82 -12.01
CA GLY A 55 -13.30 -16.12 -10.61
C GLY A 55 -12.14 -15.94 -9.60
N ALA A 56 -10.88 -15.90 -10.03
CA ALA A 56 -9.71 -15.62 -9.21
C ALA A 56 -9.46 -14.11 -8.94
N VAL A 57 -9.87 -13.19 -9.83
CA VAL A 57 -9.54 -11.76 -9.72
C VAL A 57 -10.15 -11.11 -8.47
N PRO A 58 -11.43 -11.32 -8.13
CA PRO A 58 -11.99 -10.81 -6.87
C PRO A 58 -11.25 -11.36 -5.63
N TRP A 59 -10.83 -12.63 -5.66
CA TRP A 59 -10.07 -13.24 -4.56
C TRP A 59 -8.65 -12.70 -4.45
N LEU A 60 -7.97 -12.44 -5.57
CA LEU A 60 -6.66 -11.80 -5.59
C LEU A 60 -6.74 -10.37 -5.06
N PHE A 61 -7.79 -9.62 -5.43
CA PHE A 61 -8.02 -8.28 -4.91
C PHE A 61 -8.33 -8.31 -3.40
N ALA A 62 -9.19 -9.22 -2.94
CA ALA A 62 -9.49 -9.38 -1.52
C ALA A 62 -8.24 -9.78 -0.72
N ALA A 63 -7.43 -10.72 -1.22
CA ALA A 63 -6.17 -11.11 -0.60
C ALA A 63 -5.18 -9.94 -0.54
N TYR A 64 -5.10 -9.14 -1.61
CA TYR A 64 -4.28 -7.92 -1.64
C TYR A 64 -4.79 -6.87 -0.64
N GLY A 65 -6.11 -6.67 -0.54
CA GLY A 65 -6.73 -5.76 0.44
C GLY A 65 -6.45 -6.18 1.88
N VAL A 66 -6.57 -7.47 2.20
CA VAL A 66 -6.18 -8.03 3.50
C VAL A 66 -4.69 -7.80 3.77
N TYR A 67 -3.83 -8.05 2.78
CA TYR A 67 -2.40 -7.78 2.88
C TYR A 67 -2.11 -6.30 3.18
N ILE A 68 -2.73 -5.35 2.47
CA ILE A 68 -2.54 -3.92 2.69
C ILE A 68 -3.05 -3.51 4.08
N ALA A 69 -4.21 -4.01 4.52
CA ALA A 69 -4.75 -3.73 5.85
C ALA A 69 -3.81 -4.23 6.96
N LEU A 70 -3.28 -5.45 6.83
CA LEU A 70 -2.36 -6.05 7.79
C LEU A 70 -0.98 -5.39 7.82
N THR A 71 -0.51 -4.87 6.68
CA THR A 71 0.83 -4.27 6.59
C THR A 71 0.79 -2.77 6.85
N HIS A 72 0.07 -2.01 6.03
CA HIS A 72 0.10 -0.56 6.07
C HIS A 72 -0.68 -0.01 7.28
N GLY A 73 -1.77 -0.67 7.68
CA GLY A 73 -2.55 -0.26 8.85
C GLY A 73 -1.83 -0.54 10.17
N VAL A 74 -1.40 -1.80 10.37
CA VAL A 74 -0.75 -2.23 11.62
C VAL A 74 0.60 -1.54 11.82
N LEU A 75 1.42 -1.39 10.78
CA LEU A 75 2.72 -0.72 10.91
C LEU A 75 2.58 0.75 11.33
N LYS A 76 1.62 1.49 10.74
CA LYS A 76 1.36 2.87 11.15
C LYS A 76 0.87 2.98 12.59
N ALA A 77 0.02 2.04 13.03
CA ALA A 77 -0.42 1.99 14.42
C ALA A 77 0.77 1.81 15.37
N ILE A 78 1.64 0.82 15.11
CA ILE A 78 2.86 0.57 15.88
C ILE A 78 3.77 1.80 15.92
N VAL A 79 3.98 2.47 14.77
CA VAL A 79 4.79 3.70 14.70
C VAL A 79 4.21 4.79 15.60
N THR A 80 2.88 4.95 15.63
CA THR A 80 2.23 5.97 16.49
C THR A 80 2.17 5.62 17.97
N ASP A 81 2.18 4.33 18.30
CA ASP A 81 2.21 3.84 19.69
C ASP A 81 3.61 4.02 20.30
N LEU A 82 4.66 3.81 19.50
CA LEU A 82 6.05 4.02 19.92
C LEU A 82 6.44 5.51 19.95
N ALA A 83 5.83 6.34 19.10
CA ALA A 83 6.17 7.75 19.00
C ALA A 83 5.57 8.58 20.17
N PRO A 84 6.36 9.48 20.78
CA PRO A 84 5.85 10.45 21.74
C PRO A 84 4.70 11.28 21.16
N ARG A 85 3.69 11.61 21.98
CA ARG A 85 2.46 12.31 21.52
C ARG A 85 2.73 13.61 20.74
N SER A 86 3.83 14.30 21.04
CA SER A 86 4.25 15.54 20.35
C SER A 86 4.88 15.33 18.97
N LEU A 87 5.34 14.11 18.64
CA LEU A 87 6.11 13.81 17.43
C LEU A 87 5.44 12.78 16.50
N ARG A 88 4.21 12.34 16.79
CA ARG A 88 3.51 11.31 15.99
C ARG A 88 3.37 11.66 14.51
N GLY A 89 3.09 12.92 14.19
CA GLY A 89 3.00 13.38 12.80
C GLY A 89 4.34 13.28 12.07
N THR A 90 5.44 13.66 12.73
CA THR A 90 6.80 13.54 12.19
C THR A 90 7.22 12.08 12.03
N ALA A 91 6.90 11.23 13.01
CA ALA A 91 7.21 9.79 12.95
C ALA A 91 6.51 9.11 11.75
N LEU A 92 5.24 9.42 11.52
CA LEU A 92 4.51 8.96 10.34
C LEU A 92 5.09 9.54 9.04
N GLY A 93 5.47 10.82 9.03
CA GLY A 93 6.09 11.45 7.87
C GLY A 93 7.42 10.80 7.47
N VAL A 94 8.29 10.53 8.44
CA VAL A 94 9.56 9.82 8.21
C VAL A 94 9.31 8.38 7.76
N PHE A 95 8.33 7.69 8.35
CA PHE A 95 7.95 6.34 7.96
C PHE A 95 7.48 6.27 6.49
N GLU A 96 6.56 7.14 6.09
CA GLU A 96 6.04 7.18 4.70
C GLU A 96 7.11 7.67 3.70
N MET A 97 7.97 8.61 4.10
CA MET A 97 9.11 9.03 3.27
C MET A 97 10.07 7.87 3.01
N ALA A 98 10.41 7.10 4.05
CA ALA A 98 11.27 5.93 3.91
C ALA A 98 10.60 4.86 3.02
N GLY A 99 9.29 4.64 3.19
CA GLY A 99 8.50 3.76 2.33
C GLY A 99 8.51 4.20 0.87
N GLY A 100 8.26 5.48 0.60
CA GLY A 100 8.30 6.06 -0.75
C GLY A 100 9.67 5.96 -1.41
N LEU A 101 10.76 6.21 -0.66
CA LEU A 101 12.11 6.05 -1.17
C LEU A 101 12.43 4.58 -1.49
N ALA A 102 12.02 3.65 -0.63
CA ALA A 102 12.19 2.22 -0.87
C ALA A 102 11.41 1.76 -2.11
N VAL A 103 10.19 2.26 -2.31
CA VAL A 103 9.40 2.01 -3.53
C VAL A 103 10.13 2.55 -4.76
N LEU A 104 10.64 3.78 -4.71
CA LEU A 104 11.37 4.37 -5.84
C LEU A 104 12.59 3.53 -6.23
N VAL A 105 13.44 3.19 -5.26
CA VAL A 105 14.63 2.36 -5.49
C VAL A 105 14.23 0.97 -5.99
N GLY A 106 13.19 0.38 -5.41
CA GLY A 106 12.65 -0.91 -5.82
C GLY A 106 12.13 -0.90 -7.26
N SER A 107 11.40 0.14 -7.66
CA SER A 107 10.88 0.30 -9.02
C SER A 107 12.00 0.46 -10.04
N VAL A 108 13.03 1.27 -9.74
CA VAL A 108 14.20 1.41 -10.63
C VAL A 108 14.94 0.08 -10.75
N ALA A 109 15.21 -0.60 -9.64
CA ALA A 109 15.87 -1.90 -9.65
C ALA A 109 15.06 -2.94 -10.44
N ALA A 110 13.74 -3.00 -10.22
CA ALA A 110 12.84 -3.89 -10.93
C ALA A 110 12.84 -3.62 -12.43
N GLY A 111 12.76 -2.36 -12.86
CA GLY A 111 12.82 -2.00 -14.29
C GLY A 111 14.15 -2.42 -14.93
N LEU A 112 15.27 -2.12 -14.27
CA LEU A 112 16.60 -2.52 -14.76
C LEU A 112 16.76 -4.04 -14.85
N LEU A 113 16.25 -4.79 -13.86
CA LEU A 113 16.26 -6.25 -13.85
C LEU A 113 15.39 -6.83 -14.96
N TRP A 114 14.21 -6.25 -15.18
CA TRP A 114 13.31 -6.65 -16.25
C TRP A 114 13.97 -6.51 -17.62
N ASP A 115 14.60 -5.36 -17.88
CA ASP A 115 15.20 -5.04 -19.18
C ASP A 115 16.50 -5.81 -19.46
N ARG A 116 17.32 -6.07 -18.42
CA ARG A 116 18.68 -6.61 -18.58
C ARG A 116 18.81 -8.11 -18.32
N VAL A 117 17.93 -8.67 -17.49
CA VAL A 117 18.00 -10.08 -17.06
C VAL A 117 16.78 -10.85 -17.54
N GLY A 118 15.59 -10.24 -17.44
CA GLY A 118 14.35 -10.79 -17.97
C GLY A 118 13.18 -10.60 -17.02
N HIS A 119 11.98 -10.87 -17.53
CA HIS A 119 10.71 -10.60 -16.84
C HIS A 119 10.56 -11.32 -15.50
N ALA A 120 11.22 -12.47 -15.28
CA ALA A 120 11.15 -13.20 -14.01
C ALA A 120 12.03 -12.61 -12.89
N ALA A 121 13.06 -11.81 -13.22
CA ALA A 121 14.09 -11.40 -12.28
C ALA A 121 13.60 -10.47 -11.15
N PRO A 122 12.70 -9.49 -11.40
CA PRO A 122 12.15 -8.63 -10.34
C PRO A 122 11.35 -9.41 -9.28
N PHE A 123 10.70 -10.49 -9.69
CA PHE A 123 9.93 -11.34 -8.77
C PHE A 123 10.85 -12.10 -7.81
N TRP A 124 11.97 -12.62 -8.30
CA TRP A 124 12.97 -13.27 -7.46
C TRP A 124 13.63 -12.30 -6.48
N LEU A 125 13.92 -11.06 -6.92
CA LEU A 125 14.41 -10.01 -6.03
C LEU A 125 13.38 -9.72 -4.93
N GLY A 126 12.11 -9.52 -5.30
CA GLY A 126 11.03 -9.27 -4.35
C GLY A 126 10.88 -10.41 -3.32
N ALA A 127 10.94 -11.66 -3.77
CA ALA A 127 10.91 -12.83 -2.90
C ALA A 127 12.10 -12.84 -1.92
N GLY A 128 13.32 -12.54 -2.41
CA GLY A 128 14.51 -12.43 -1.57
C GLY A 128 14.40 -11.33 -0.52
N CYS A 129 13.91 -10.14 -0.89
CA CYS A 129 13.68 -9.04 0.04
C CYS A 129 12.61 -9.39 1.09
N ALA A 130 11.53 -10.07 0.70
CA ALA A 130 10.49 -10.50 1.63
C ALA A 130 11.03 -11.52 2.65
N LEU A 131 11.83 -12.49 2.20
CA LEU A 131 12.48 -13.46 3.09
C LEU A 131 13.48 -12.78 4.04
N ALA A 132 14.28 -11.85 3.53
CA ALA A 132 15.21 -11.08 4.34
C ALA A 132 14.46 -10.24 5.40
N GLY A 133 13.38 -9.58 5.03
CA GLY A 133 12.52 -8.84 5.95
C GLY A 133 11.92 -9.73 7.04
N ALA A 134 11.40 -10.90 6.67
CA ALA A 134 10.86 -11.88 7.61
C ALA A 134 11.94 -12.39 8.60
N ALA A 135 13.18 -12.57 8.14
CA ALA A 135 14.29 -13.01 8.99
C ALA A 135 14.69 -11.98 10.07
N VAL A 136 14.33 -10.69 9.89
CA VAL A 136 14.61 -9.62 10.86
C VAL A 136 13.56 -9.54 11.96
N VAL A 137 12.34 -10.05 11.74
CA VAL A 137 11.23 -10.01 12.72
C VAL A 137 11.59 -10.59 14.10
N PRO A 138 12.28 -11.75 14.22
CA PRO A 138 12.68 -12.29 15.51
C PRO A 138 13.65 -11.39 16.29
N TRP A 139 14.47 -10.61 15.60
CA TRP A 139 15.41 -9.67 16.23
C TRP A 139 14.69 -8.45 16.77
N VAL A 140 13.74 -7.91 16.01
CA VAL A 140 12.90 -6.78 16.44
C VAL A 140 12.05 -7.19 17.65
N ALA A 141 11.48 -8.40 17.63
CA ALA A 141 10.70 -8.93 18.75
C ALA A 141 11.51 -9.09 20.04
N ARG A 142 12.84 -9.29 19.94
CA ARG A 142 13.76 -9.38 21.08
C ARG A 142 14.20 -8.01 21.59
N ALA A 143 14.32 -7.02 20.71
CA ALA A 143 14.76 -5.67 21.03
C ALA A 143 13.63 -4.77 21.57
N ALA A 144 12.37 -5.15 21.35
CA ALA A 144 11.23 -4.40 21.87
C ALA A 144 11.19 -4.45 23.42
N PRO A 145 11.08 -3.29 24.11
CA PRO A 145 10.91 -3.27 25.55
C PRO A 145 9.60 -3.97 25.90
N ARG A 146 9.67 -4.98 26.78
CA ARG A 146 8.48 -5.62 27.36
C ARG A 146 7.84 -4.59 28.29
N VAL A 147 6.78 -3.94 27.82
CA VAL A 147 5.92 -3.10 28.65
C VAL A 147 4.96 -3.99 29.42
#